data_AF-A0A0N0PFN1-F1
#
_entry.id   AF-A0A0N0PFN1-F1
#
_cell.length_a   1.000
_cell.length_b   1.000
_cell.length_c   1.000
_cell.angle_alpha   90.00
_cell.angle_beta   90.00
_cell.angle_gamma   90.00
#
_symmetry.space_group_name_H-M   'P 1'
#
loop_
_entity.id
_entity.type
_entity.pdbx_description
1 polymer ?
#
loop_
_entity_poly.entity_id
_entity_poly.type
_entity_poly.pdbx_seq_one_letter_code
_entity_poly.pdbx_strand_id
1 'polypeptide(L)' 'MCVQPQAIDSLLRGCMSELLVPLRDEALCVRRVALVAFNSAAHNKPSLVRDLLPALLPTIYEETKVKFQLTKLWEKN' A
#
# COMPACT_ATOMS: atom_id res chain seq x y z
N MET A 1 -12.56 -32.82 -10.30
CA MET A 1 -13.43 -31.73 -9.80
C MET A 1 -12.81 -30.42 -10.23
N CYS A 2 -13.41 -29.73 -11.20
CA CYS A 2 -12.90 -28.42 -11.64
C CYS A 2 -13.19 -27.40 -10.53
N VAL A 3 -12.15 -26.81 -9.97
CA VAL A 3 -12.27 -25.73 -8.97
C VAL A 3 -12.92 -24.54 -9.69
N GLN A 4 -14.21 -24.31 -9.43
CA GLN A 4 -14.86 -23.06 -9.79
C GLN A 4 -14.06 -21.93 -9.15
N PRO A 5 -13.63 -20.88 -9.88
CA PRO A 5 -12.93 -19.75 -9.28
C PRO A 5 -13.84 -19.12 -8.23
N GLN A 6 -13.56 -19.39 -6.96
CA GLN A 6 -14.24 -18.70 -5.87
C GLN A 6 -13.94 -17.20 -6.02
N ALA A 7 -14.87 -16.34 -5.59
CA ALA A 7 -14.64 -14.91 -5.57
C ALA A 7 -13.58 -14.56 -4.51
N ILE A 8 -12.30 -14.74 -4.86
CA ILE A 8 -11.11 -14.48 -4.03
C ILE A 8 -11.14 -13.05 -3.48
N ASP A 9 -11.80 -12.12 -4.17
CA ASP A 9 -12.05 -10.74 -3.76
C ASP A 9 -12.58 -10.61 -2.32
N SER A 10 -13.45 -11.53 -1.87
CA SER A 10 -14.02 -11.45 -0.50
C SER A 10 -12.98 -11.82 0.56
N LEU A 11 -12.16 -12.84 0.28
CA LEU A 11 -11.04 -13.23 1.14
C LEU A 11 -9.96 -12.16 1.16
N LEU A 12 -9.59 -11.65 -0.03
CA LEU A 12 -8.63 -10.56 -0.16
C LEU A 12 -9.08 -9.33 0.60
N ARG A 13 -10.35 -8.90 0.46
CA ARG A 13 -10.90 -7.78 1.23
C ARG A 13 -10.69 -7.98 2.73
N GLY A 14 -10.93 -9.18 3.26
CA GLY A 14 -10.72 -9.50 4.67
C GLY A 14 -9.26 -9.36 5.12
N CYS A 15 -8.32 -9.68 4.23
CA CYS A 15 -6.88 -9.61 4.51
C CYS A 15 -6.23 -8.26 4.14
N MET A 16 -6.91 -7.37 3.40
CA MET A 16 -6.31 -6.12 2.90
C MET A 16 -5.81 -5.21 4.04
N SER A 17 -6.49 -5.20 5.18
CA SER A 17 -6.06 -4.42 6.35
C SER A 17 -4.70 -4.88 6.88
N GLU A 18 -4.47 -6.19 6.95
CA GLU A 18 -3.20 -6.80 7.38
C GLU A 18 -2.11 -6.62 6.34
N LEU A 19 -2.44 -6.82 5.06
CA LEU A 19 -1.49 -6.65 3.95
C LEU A 19 -0.96 -5.21 3.82
N LEU A 20 -1.70 -4.23 4.34
CA LEU A 20 -1.36 -2.81 4.26
C LEU A 20 -0.76 -2.24 5.56
N VAL A 21 -0.64 -3.04 6.63
CA VAL A 21 0.12 -2.68 7.83
C VAL A 21 1.53 -2.16 7.52
N PRO A 22 2.29 -2.73 6.56
CA PRO A 22 3.66 -2.28 6.28
C PRO A 22 3.76 -0.87 5.66
N LEU A 23 2.65 -0.18 5.38
CA LEU A 23 2.67 1.26 5.04
C LEU A 23 3.26 2.13 6.16
N ARG A 24 3.28 1.62 7.40
CA ARG A 24 3.85 2.29 8.58
C ARG A 24 5.20 1.71 9.01
N ASP A 25 5.77 0.79 8.25
CA ASP A 25 7.06 0.15 8.56
C ASP A 25 8.18 1.20 8.65
N GLU A 26 9.21 0.99 9.47
CA GLU A 26 10.34 1.92 9.60
C GLU A 26 11.20 1.97 8.33
N ALA A 27 11.36 0.83 7.65
CA ALA A 27 12.16 0.68 6.46
C ALA A 27 11.45 1.24 5.21
N LEU A 28 12.12 2.17 4.54
CA LEU A 28 11.62 2.81 3.31
C LEU A 28 11.28 1.82 2.20
N CYS A 29 12.06 0.76 2.04
CA CYS A 29 11.82 -0.25 1.01
C CYS A 29 10.49 -1.00 1.26
N VAL A 30 10.19 -1.33 2.52
CA VAL A 30 8.96 -2.01 2.91
C VAL A 30 7.75 -1.11 2.69
N ARG A 31 7.82 0.16 3.12
CA ARG A 31 6.76 1.15 2.85
C ARG A 31 6.49 1.32 1.35
N ARG A 32 7.55 1.38 0.53
CA ARG A 32 7.43 1.49 -0.93
C ARG A 32 6.71 0.30 -1.56
N VAL A 33 7.05 -0.93 -1.17
CA VAL A 33 6.38 -2.14 -1.69
C VAL A 33 4.91 -2.17 -1.27
N ALA A 34 4.59 -1.82 -0.03
CA ALA A 34 3.21 -1.72 0.44
C ALA A 34 2.42 -0.66 -0.32
N LEU A 35 3.02 0.50 -0.62
CA LEU A 35 2.39 1.55 -1.42
C LEU A 35 2.13 1.11 -2.87
N VAL A 36 3.06 0.37 -3.49
CA VAL A 36 2.86 -0.20 -4.83
C VAL A 36 1.71 -1.22 -4.82
N ALA A 37 1.65 -2.09 -3.81
CA ALA A 37 0.56 -3.05 -3.65
C ALA A 37 -0.79 -2.34 -3.46
N PHE A 38 -0.85 -1.32 -2.60
CA PHE A 38 -2.02 -0.47 -2.43
C PHE A 38 -2.45 0.18 -3.75
N ASN A 39 -1.51 0.79 -4.49
CA ASN A 39 -1.81 1.48 -5.73
C ASN A 39 -2.35 0.51 -6.79
N SER A 40 -1.76 -0.67 -6.89
CA SER A 40 -2.26 -1.75 -7.75
C SER A 40 -3.69 -2.15 -7.40
N ALA A 41 -3.99 -2.35 -6.10
CA ALA A 41 -5.34 -2.66 -5.65
C ALA A 41 -6.32 -1.51 -5.91
N ALA A 42 -5.93 -0.26 -5.66
CA ALA A 42 -6.74 0.92 -5.90
C ALA A 42 -7.08 1.11 -7.39
N HIS A 43 -6.13 0.84 -8.29
CA HIS A 43 -6.35 0.94 -9.74
C HIS A 43 -7.16 -0.22 -10.31
N ASN A 44 -6.81 -1.46 -9.96
CA ASN A 44 -7.39 -2.64 -10.58
C ASN A 44 -8.71 -3.06 -9.95
N LYS A 45 -8.88 -2.82 -8.64
CA LYS A 45 -10.05 -3.25 -7.88
C LYS A 45 -10.31 -2.33 -6.68
N PRO A 46 -10.76 -1.08 -6.90
CA PRO A 46 -10.93 -0.08 -5.84
C PRO A 46 -11.82 -0.54 -4.68
N SER A 47 -12.75 -1.45 -4.97
CA SER A 47 -13.64 -2.01 -3.94
C SER A 47 -12.86 -2.68 -2.82
N LEU A 48 -11.67 -3.26 -3.06
CA LEU A 48 -10.87 -3.94 -2.02
C LEU A 48 -10.29 -3.00 -0.96
N VAL A 49 -10.05 -1.74 -1.32
CA VAL A 49 -9.36 -0.77 -0.45
C VAL A 49 -10.25 0.38 0.00
N ARG A 50 -11.43 0.55 -0.61
CA ARG A 50 -12.35 1.67 -0.36
C ARG A 50 -12.66 1.87 1.14
N ASP A 51 -12.94 0.79 1.84
CA ASP A 51 -13.35 0.83 3.25
C ASP A 51 -12.17 1.15 4.18
N LEU A 52 -10.93 0.98 3.69
CA LEU A 52 -9.69 1.25 4.42
C LEU A 52 -9.18 2.68 4.22
N LEU A 53 -9.66 3.40 3.19
CA LEU A 53 -9.20 4.76 2.86
C LEU A 53 -9.21 5.74 4.05
N PRO A 54 -10.26 5.80 4.90
CA PRO A 54 -10.25 6.72 6.05
C PRO A 54 -9.06 6.51 7.00
N ALA A 55 -8.61 5.26 7.15
CA ALA A 55 -7.48 4.92 8.01
C ALA A 55 -6.12 5.07 7.31
N LEU A 56 -6.08 4.90 5.98
CA LEU A 56 -4.85 4.88 5.19
C LEU A 56 -4.44 6.24 4.64
N LEU A 57 -5.39 7.09 4.26
CA LEU A 57 -5.12 8.39 3.62
C LEU A 57 -4.14 9.26 4.43
N PRO A 58 -4.27 9.41 5.77
CA PRO A 58 -3.30 10.19 6.55
C PRO A 58 -1.86 9.69 6.39
N THR A 59 -1.65 8.38 6.51
CA THR A 59 -0.34 7.74 6.37
C THR A 59 0.20 7.87 4.94
N ILE A 60 -0.64 7.71 3.93
CA ILE A 60 -0.23 7.79 2.52
C ILE A 60 0.20 9.22 2.16
N TYR A 61 -0.55 10.24 2.60
CA TYR A 61 -0.17 11.63 2.34
C TYR A 61 1.13 12.03 3.05
N GLU A 62 1.44 11.45 4.20
CA GLU A 62 2.76 11.64 4.84
C GLU A 62 3.91 11.11 4.00
N GLU A 63 3.73 9.99 3.29
CA GLU A 63 4.75 9.46 2.38
C GLU A 63 4.91 10.28 1.08
N THR A 64 3.95 11.15 0.73
CA THR A 64 4.07 12.07 -0.43
C THR A 64 4.92 13.30 -0.14
N LYS A 65 5.29 13.54 1.13
CA LYS A 65 6.16 14.67 1.51
C LYS A 65 7.61 14.36 1.13
N VAL A 66 8.28 15.35 0.54
CA VAL A 66 9.71 15.25 0.22
C VAL A 66 10.51 15.11 1.51
N LYS A 67 11.15 13.94 1.71
CA LYS A 67 12.05 13.69 2.84
C LYS A 67 13.46 14.18 2.48
N PHE A 68 13.79 15.42 2.86
CA PHE A 68 15.11 16.04 2.62
C PHE A 68 16.29 15.25 3.22
N GLN A 69 16.04 14.34 4.16
CA GLN A 69 17.07 13.45 4.72
C GLN A 69 17.55 12.38 3.72
N LEU A 70 16.79 12.10 2.65
CA LEU A 70 17.17 11.17 1.58
C LEU A 70 17.88 11.86 0.41
N THR A 71 17.88 13.19 0.37
CA THR A 71 18.55 13.99 -0.69
C THR A 71 20.04 14.25 -0.42
N LYS A 72 20.64 13.69 0.65
CA LYS A 72 22.08 13.84 0.95
C LYS A 72 23.05 13.29 -0.10
N LEU A 73 22.56 12.59 -1.13
CA LEU A 73 23.38 12.06 -2.23
C LEU A 73 23.63 13.06 -3.37
N TRP A 74 23.03 14.26 -3.36
CA TRP A 74 23.16 15.21 -4.48
C TRP A 74 24.23 16.29 -4.30
N GLU A 75 24.86 16.42 -3.12
CA GLU A 75 25.86 17.47 -2.85
C GLU A 75 27.33 16.99 -2.97
N LYS A 76 27.58 15.80 -3.53
CA LYS A 76 28.94 15.26 -3.74
C LYS A 76 29.21 14.84 -5.20
N ASN A 77 28.92 15.71 -6.17
CA ASN A 77 29.50 15.65 -7.51
C ASN A 77 29.88 17.04 -7.99
#